data_AF-W2E0C8-F1
#
_entry.id   AF-W2E0C8-F1
#
_cell.length_a   1.000
_cell.length_b   1.000
_cell.length_c   1.000
_cell.angle_alpha   90.00
_cell.angle_beta   90.00
_cell.angle_gamma   90.00
#
_symmetry.space_group_name_H-M   'P 1'
#
loop_
_entity.id
_entity.type
_entity.pdbx_description
1 polymer ?
#
loop_
_entity_poly.entity_id
_entity_poly.type
_entity_poly.pdbx_seq_one_letter_code
_entity_poly.pdbx_strand_id
1 'polypeptide(L)'
;MMAHLPNRSPDFIEEAIRSIMAAKKGVKRKEPILKKISHTDIIPQKKGNGQLRIEYLINEATGEVVTYSMAYINDSICSVDNGRVIGFDNAHGEHHKHVMGQYIPVEFESFAKTMKLFEDQWHQHLAKRKSK
;
A
#
# COMPACT_ATOMS: atom_id res chain seq x y z
N MET A 1 37.43 -13.72 -12.90
CA MET A 1 36.37 -14.45 -12.18
C MET A 1 35.68 -13.51 -11.23
N MET A 2 34.43 -13.13 -11.49
CA MET A 2 33.48 -12.75 -10.43
C MET A 2 32.11 -13.22 -10.88
N ALA A 3 31.54 -14.14 -10.12
CA ALA A 3 30.26 -14.78 -10.37
C ALA A 3 29.13 -13.95 -9.75
N HIS A 4 28.06 -13.80 -10.52
CA HIS A 4 26.66 -14.06 -10.15
C HIS A 4 26.06 -13.35 -8.92
N LEU A 5 25.01 -12.55 -9.15
CA LEU A 5 23.61 -13.00 -9.02
C LEU A 5 22.63 -11.88 -9.46
N PRO A 6 21.62 -12.18 -10.31
CA PRO A 6 20.51 -11.28 -10.57
C PRO A 6 19.40 -11.57 -9.54
N ASN A 7 19.01 -10.58 -8.73
CA ASN A 7 17.79 -10.73 -7.92
C ASN A 7 17.17 -9.36 -7.60
N ARG A 8 16.63 -8.69 -8.62
CA ARG A 8 15.48 -7.80 -8.39
C ARG A 8 14.27 -8.72 -8.39
N SER A 9 13.63 -8.90 -7.23
CA SER A 9 12.22 -9.30 -7.28
C SER A 9 11.50 -8.28 -8.17
N PRO A 10 10.52 -8.68 -8.97
CA PRO A 10 9.65 -7.72 -9.63
C PRO A 10 9.20 -6.71 -8.57
N ASP A 11 9.46 -5.41 -8.78
CA ASP A 11 8.99 -4.38 -7.88
C ASP A 11 7.47 -4.59 -7.77
N PHE A 12 6.97 -5.02 -6.62
CA PHE A 12 5.56 -5.35 -6.40
C PHE A 12 4.63 -4.20 -6.83
N ILE A 13 5.16 -2.97 -6.73
CA ILE A 13 4.55 -1.73 -7.21
C ILE A 13 4.37 -1.76 -8.73
N GLU A 14 5.39 -2.17 -9.49
CA GLU A 14 5.31 -2.34 -10.95
C GLU A 14 4.33 -3.45 -11.34
N GLU A 15 4.29 -4.55 -10.59
CA GLU A 15 3.33 -5.63 -10.83
C GLU A 15 1.89 -5.18 -10.59
N ALA A 16 1.63 -4.46 -9.49
CA ALA A 16 0.33 -3.89 -9.18
C ALA A 16 -0.11 -2.87 -10.24
N ILE A 17 0.78 -1.97 -10.66
CA ILE A 17 0.51 -0.98 -11.72
C ILE A 17 0.20 -1.67 -13.05
N ARG A 18 0.99 -2.70 -13.43
CA ARG A 18 0.74 -3.46 -14.67
C ARG A 18 -0.61 -4.17 -14.66
N SER A 19 -0.99 -4.78 -13.53
CA SER A 19 -2.28 -5.46 -13.38
C SER A 19 -3.45 -4.49 -13.58
N ILE A 20 -3.38 -3.28 -13.00
CA ILE A 20 -4.42 -2.25 -13.12
C ILE A 20 -4.52 -1.72 -14.57
N MET A 21 -3.38 -1.51 -15.24
CA MET A 21 -3.35 -0.99 -16.62
C MET A 21 -3.90 -1.99 -17.64
N ALA A 22 -3.75 -3.30 -17.40
CA ALA A 22 -4.21 -4.35 -18.31
C ALA A 22 -5.74 -4.52 -18.36
N ALA A 23 -6.47 -4.08 -17.34
CA ALA A 23 -7.89 -4.40 -17.18
C ALA A 23 -8.87 -3.44 -17.88
N LYS A 24 -8.39 -2.40 -18.57
CA LYS A 24 -9.27 -1.47 -19.30
C LYS A 24 -9.68 -2.04 -20.68
N LYS A 25 -10.73 -2.88 -20.71
CA LYS A 25 -11.65 -3.01 -21.86
C LYS A 25 -12.95 -3.71 -21.44
N GLY A 26 -14.08 -3.04 -21.68
CA GLY A 26 -15.36 -3.29 -21.01
C GLY A 26 -15.99 -4.66 -21.22
N VAL A 27 -16.76 -5.12 -20.21
CA VAL A 27 -17.61 -6.31 -20.26
C VAL A 27 -18.85 -6.16 -19.36
N LYS A 28 -19.96 -6.77 -19.80
CA LYS A 28 -21.29 -6.90 -19.17
C LYS A 28 -21.25 -7.55 -17.77
N ARG A 29 -22.15 -7.09 -16.88
CA ARG A 29 -22.27 -7.46 -15.46
C ARG A 29 -22.59 -8.96 -15.27
N LYS A 30 -21.57 -9.75 -14.89
CA LYS A 30 -21.69 -10.87 -13.93
C LYS A 30 -21.41 -10.31 -12.53
N GLU A 31 -21.87 -10.98 -11.46
CA GLU A 31 -21.45 -10.64 -10.10
C GLU A 31 -19.92 -10.50 -10.05
N PRO A 32 -19.38 -9.46 -9.39
CA PRO A 32 -17.95 -9.22 -9.41
C PRO A 32 -17.23 -10.39 -8.74
N ILE A 33 -16.35 -11.07 -9.47
CA ILE A 33 -15.37 -11.96 -8.85
C ILE A 33 -14.33 -11.03 -8.21
N LEU A 34 -14.41 -10.88 -6.89
CA LEU A 34 -13.47 -10.09 -6.11
C LEU A 34 -12.29 -10.97 -5.70
N LYS A 35 -11.09 -10.58 -6.11
CA LYS A 35 -9.85 -11.23 -5.70
C LYS A 35 -9.18 -10.41 -4.61
N LYS A 36 -8.88 -11.07 -3.49
CA LYS A 36 -8.09 -10.49 -2.40
C LYS A 36 -6.60 -10.64 -2.68
N ILE A 37 -5.87 -9.53 -2.56
CA ILE A 37 -4.41 -9.49 -2.58
C ILE A 37 -3.96 -8.95 -1.22
N SER A 38 -3.00 -9.63 -0.61
CA SER A 38 -2.47 -9.33 0.72
C SER A 38 -0.97 -9.51 0.74
N HIS A 39 -0.26 -8.50 1.21
CA HIS A 39 1.19 -8.48 1.31
C HIS A 39 1.62 -7.87 2.63
N THR A 40 2.57 -8.51 3.31
CA THR A 40 3.11 -8.05 4.58
C THR A 40 4.62 -8.23 4.59
N ASP A 41 5.35 -7.13 4.80
CA ASP A 41 6.80 -7.14 4.95
C ASP A 41 7.21 -6.69 6.34
N ILE A 42 8.12 -7.42 6.97
CA ILE A 42 8.79 -6.97 8.19
C ILE A 42 9.99 -6.12 7.81
N ILE A 43 10.04 -4.90 8.35
CA ILE A 43 11.11 -3.95 8.08
C ILE A 43 12.23 -4.20 9.09
N PRO A 44 13.46 -4.51 8.66
CA PRO A 44 14.57 -4.72 9.57
C PRO A 44 14.80 -3.52 10.49
N GLN A 45 15.23 -3.76 11.73
CA GLN A 45 15.44 -2.72 12.73
C GLN A 45 16.36 -1.58 12.22
N LYS A 46 17.44 -1.93 11.52
CA LYS A 46 18.39 -0.98 10.89
C LYS A 46 17.78 -0.11 9.78
N LYS A 47 16.64 -0.51 9.23
CA LYS A 47 15.93 0.18 8.13
C LYS A 47 14.69 0.94 8.59
N GLY A 48 14.38 0.95 9.89
CA GLY A 48 13.23 1.67 10.43
C GLY A 48 12.40 0.88 11.44
N ASN A 49 12.58 -0.45 11.50
CA ASN A 49 11.74 -1.38 12.26
C ASN A 49 10.25 -1.34 11.84
N GLY A 50 9.46 -2.26 12.37
CA GLY A 50 8.00 -2.33 12.14
C GLY A 50 7.63 -3.21 10.96
N GLN A 51 6.41 -3.02 10.44
CA GLN A 51 5.85 -3.80 9.36
C GLN A 51 5.17 -2.90 8.32
N LEU A 52 5.25 -3.29 7.06
CA LEU A 52 4.45 -2.77 5.96
C LEU A 52 3.33 -3.77 5.69
N ARG A 53 2.08 -3.33 5.68
CA ARG A 53 0.91 -4.16 5.36
C ARG A 53 0.13 -3.51 4.24
N ILE A 54 -0.15 -4.27 3.18
CA ILE A 54 -0.92 -3.83 2.02
C ILE A 54 -1.95 -4.91 1.72
N GLU A 55 -3.23 -4.53 1.73
CA GLU A 55 -4.34 -5.40 1.36
C GLU A 55 -5.26 -4.65 0.40
N TYR A 56 -5.74 -5.32 -0.64
CA TYR A 56 -6.78 -4.76 -1.52
C TYR A 56 -7.62 -5.85 -2.17
N LEU A 57 -8.87 -5.49 -2.51
CA LEU A 57 -9.79 -6.30 -3.30
C LEU A 57 -9.85 -5.72 -4.71
N ILE A 58 -9.54 -6.53 -5.72
CA ILE A 58 -9.66 -6.17 -7.12
C ILE A 58 -10.85 -6.89 -7.74
N ASN A 59 -11.67 -6.17 -8.50
CA ASN A 59 -12.68 -6.75 -9.36
C ASN A 59 -11.99 -7.34 -10.59
N GLU A 60 -11.97 -8.66 -10.75
CA GLU A 60 -11.22 -9.31 -11.84
C GLU A 60 -11.78 -8.98 -13.24
N ALA A 61 -13.06 -8.58 -13.33
CA ALA A 61 -13.68 -8.21 -14.59
C ALA A 61 -13.30 -6.79 -15.05
N THR A 62 -13.04 -5.86 -14.12
CA THR A 62 -12.75 -4.45 -14.45
C THR A 62 -11.33 -4.03 -14.11
N GLY A 63 -10.63 -4.81 -13.28
CA GLY A 63 -9.36 -4.49 -12.63
C GLY A 63 -9.44 -3.33 -11.64
N GLU A 64 -10.64 -2.93 -11.24
CA GLU A 64 -10.83 -1.83 -10.30
C GLU A 64 -10.62 -2.32 -8.88
N VAL A 65 -9.91 -1.52 -8.08
CA VAL A 65 -9.75 -1.76 -6.65
C VAL A 65 -11.00 -1.28 -5.94
N VAL A 66 -11.69 -2.19 -5.26
CA VAL A 66 -12.96 -1.93 -4.56
C VAL A 66 -12.70 -1.49 -3.12
N THR A 67 -11.79 -2.17 -2.44
CA THR A 67 -11.36 -1.82 -1.08
C THR A 67 -9.85 -1.92 -0.97
N TYR A 68 -9.23 -1.10 -0.14
CA TYR A 68 -7.82 -1.20 0.17
C TYR A 68 -7.51 -0.78 1.61
N SER A 69 -6.40 -1.29 2.13
CA SER A 69 -5.76 -0.84 3.36
C SER A 69 -4.25 -0.98 3.22
N MET A 70 -3.54 0.11 3.45
CA MET A 70 -2.08 0.19 3.38
C MET A 70 -1.60 0.86 4.65
N ALA A 71 -0.64 0.25 5.35
CA ALA A 71 -0.17 0.76 6.62
C ALA A 71 1.31 0.46 6.84
N TYR A 72 2.05 1.48 7.26
CA TYR A 72 3.30 1.31 8.00
C TYR A 72 2.98 1.32 9.49
N ILE A 73 3.23 0.19 10.14
CA ILE A 73 2.91 -0.05 11.55
C ILE A 73 4.22 -0.23 12.31
N ASN A 74 4.38 0.52 13.40
CA ASN A 74 5.50 0.41 14.29
C ASN A 74 5.12 0.90 15.70
N ASP A 75 4.82 -0.06 16.58
CA ASP A 75 4.38 0.21 17.96
C ASP A 75 5.44 0.96 18.80
N SER A 76 6.72 0.88 18.42
CA SER A 76 7.76 1.66 19.11
C SER A 76 7.77 3.14 18.74
N ILE A 77 7.05 3.53 17.69
CA ILE A 77 6.88 4.92 17.24
C ILE A 77 5.51 5.46 17.66
N CYS A 78 4.45 4.67 17.47
CA CYS A 78 3.08 5.09 17.67
C CYS A 78 2.40 4.01 18.53
N SER A 79 1.87 4.37 19.71
CA SER A 79 1.15 3.42 20.57
C SER A 79 -0.37 3.44 20.37
N VAL A 80 -0.86 4.29 19.46
CA VAL A 80 -2.27 4.45 19.13
C VAL A 80 -2.55 3.85 17.75
N ASP A 81 -3.83 3.68 17.40
CA ASP A 81 -4.25 3.18 16.08
C ASP A 81 -3.53 1.87 15.68
N ASN A 82 -3.41 0.94 16.65
CA ASN A 82 -2.72 -0.36 16.48
C ASN A 82 -1.30 -0.23 15.90
N GLY A 83 -0.55 0.79 16.34
CA GLY A 83 0.81 1.00 15.89
C GLY A 83 0.93 1.76 14.57
N ARG A 84 -0.18 2.17 13.95
CA ARG A 84 -0.18 2.79 12.63
C ARG A 84 0.48 4.17 12.68
N VAL A 85 1.62 4.26 12.00
CA VAL A 85 2.41 5.48 11.89
C VAL A 85 1.92 6.29 10.69
N ILE A 86 1.77 5.61 9.54
CA ILE A 86 1.21 6.14 8.30
C ILE A 86 0.32 5.06 7.71
N GLY A 87 -0.85 5.43 7.20
CA GLY A 87 -1.67 4.52 6.41
C GLY A 87 -2.69 5.22 5.54
N PHE A 88 -3.25 4.46 4.60
CA PHE A 88 -4.35 4.86 3.75
C PHE A 88 -5.30 3.69 3.62
N ASP A 89 -6.60 3.94 3.80
CA ASP A 89 -7.64 2.97 3.51
C ASP A 89 -8.88 3.68 2.95
N ASN A 90 -9.83 2.88 2.50
CA ASN A 90 -11.14 3.39 2.10
C ASN A 90 -12.28 2.73 2.89
N ALA A 91 -12.05 2.50 4.19
CA ALA A 91 -13.07 1.94 5.06
C ALA A 91 -14.30 2.85 5.09
N HIS A 92 -15.48 2.25 5.28
CA HIS A 92 -16.76 2.97 5.32
C HIS A 92 -17.12 3.75 4.04
N GLY A 93 -16.48 3.45 2.90
CA GLY A 93 -16.82 4.04 1.60
C GLY A 93 -16.27 5.44 1.37
N GLU A 94 -15.42 5.93 2.28
CA GLU A 94 -14.71 7.19 2.16
C GLU A 94 -13.21 6.92 2.21
N HIS A 95 -12.40 7.79 1.62
CA HIS A 95 -10.95 7.61 1.54
C HIS A 95 -10.24 8.43 2.61
N HIS A 96 -9.39 7.78 3.40
CA HIS A 96 -8.74 8.45 4.53
C HIS A 96 -7.27 8.12 4.62
N LYS A 97 -6.54 9.08 5.16
CA LYS A 97 -5.16 8.98 5.57
C LYS A 97 -5.08 8.90 7.09
N HIS A 98 -4.26 7.98 7.56
CA HIS A 98 -3.90 7.83 8.96
C HIS A 98 -2.47 8.33 9.18
N VAL A 99 -2.25 9.20 10.16
CA VAL A 99 -0.91 9.60 10.61
C VAL A 99 -0.88 9.69 12.12
N MET A 100 -0.08 8.85 12.77
CA MET A 100 0.12 8.87 14.22
C MET A 100 -1.22 8.90 15.00
N GLY A 101 -2.18 8.08 14.59
CA GLY A 101 -3.53 8.03 15.18
C GLY A 101 -4.48 9.16 14.78
N GLN A 102 -4.05 10.10 13.94
CA GLN A 102 -4.96 11.09 13.34
C GLN A 102 -5.53 10.54 12.03
N TYR A 103 -6.83 10.75 11.85
CA TYR A 103 -7.58 10.37 10.68
C TYR A 103 -7.94 11.64 9.88
N ILE A 104 -7.69 11.62 8.58
CA ILE A 104 -7.83 12.79 7.70
C ILE A 104 -8.47 12.32 6.38
N PRO A 105 -9.66 12.83 6.00
CA PRO A 105 -10.21 12.60 4.67
C PRO A 105 -9.28 13.07 3.55
N VAL A 106 -9.22 12.31 2.47
CA VAL A 106 -8.39 12.63 1.31
C VAL A 106 -9.20 12.51 0.02
N GLU A 107 -8.89 13.39 -0.93
CA GLU A 107 -9.37 13.27 -2.30
C GLU A 107 -8.81 11.98 -2.92
N PHE A 108 -9.68 11.19 -3.53
CA PHE A 108 -9.30 9.96 -4.20
C PHE A 108 -9.36 10.12 -5.71
N GLU A 109 -8.19 10.05 -6.34
CA GLU A 109 -8.09 10.05 -7.80
C GLU A 109 -7.98 8.64 -8.37
N SER A 110 -7.12 7.81 -7.78
CA SER A 110 -6.97 6.40 -8.14
C SER A 110 -6.20 5.64 -7.06
N PHE A 111 -6.35 4.32 -7.04
CA PHE A 111 -5.57 3.46 -6.16
C PHE A 111 -4.06 3.58 -6.43
N ALA A 112 -3.63 3.62 -7.69
CA ALA A 112 -2.21 3.75 -8.05
C ALA A 112 -1.59 5.05 -7.51
N LYS A 113 -2.31 6.18 -7.61
CA LYS A 113 -1.84 7.46 -7.04
C LYS A 113 -1.84 7.45 -5.51
N THR A 114 -2.84 6.82 -4.89
CA THR A 114 -2.90 6.67 -3.42
C THR A 114 -1.76 5.79 -2.90
N MET A 115 -1.46 4.69 -3.59
CA MET A 115 -0.31 3.81 -3.30
C MET A 115 1.01 4.58 -3.40
N LYS A 116 1.19 5.38 -4.46
CA LYS A 116 2.39 6.19 -4.62
C LYS A 116 2.55 7.22 -3.52
N LEU A 117 1.45 7.90 -3.16
CA LEU A 117 1.44 8.85 -2.06
C LEU A 117 1.79 8.20 -0.71
N PHE A 118 1.27 6.99 -0.46
CA PHE A 118 1.62 6.21 0.71
C PHE A 118 3.12 5.88 0.77
N GLU A 119 3.67 5.36 -0.34
CA GLU A 119 5.09 5.04 -0.46
C GLU A 119 5.98 6.27 -0.19
N ASP A 120 5.66 7.40 -0.83
CA ASP A 120 6.44 8.64 -0.70
C ASP A 120 6.40 9.17 0.74
N GLN A 121 5.24 9.14 1.40
CA GLN A 121 5.10 9.57 2.79
C GLN A 121 5.84 8.64 3.76
N TRP A 122 5.78 7.33 3.53
CA TRP A 122 6.52 6.35 4.33
C TRP A 122 8.04 6.55 4.19
N HIS A 123 8.54 6.69 2.97
CA HIS A 123 9.96 6.99 2.73
C HIS A 123 10.38 8.33 3.34
N GLN A 124 9.54 9.37 3.23
CA GLN A 124 9.81 10.66 3.86
C GLN A 124 9.90 10.54 5.39
N HIS A 125 9.03 9.73 6.01
CA HIS A 125 9.08 9.46 7.44
C HIS A 125 10.39 8.75 7.83
N LEU A 126 10.80 7.71 7.10
CA LEU A 126 12.05 7.01 7.36
C LEU A 126 13.28 7.90 7.16
N ALA A 127 13.28 8.78 6.15
CA ALA A 127 14.36 9.72 5.91
C ALA A 127 14.52 10.72 7.07
N LYS A 128 13.41 11.31 7.55
CA LYS A 128 13.41 12.23 8.70
C LYS A 128 13.98 11.58 9.97
N ARG A 129 13.83 10.27 10.12
CA ARG A 129 14.40 9.51 11.25
C ARG A 129 15.91 9.30 11.16
N LYS A 130 16.49 9.25 9.96
CA LYS A 130 17.94 9.10 9.76
C LYS A 130 18.70 10.41 9.96
N SER A 131 18.02 11.54 9.81
CA SER A 131 18.59 12.88 9.97
C SER A 131 18.52 13.42 11.41
N LYS A 132 17.94 12.67 12.33
CA LYS A 132 17.95 12.93 13.78
C LYS A 132 18.93 12.00 14.46
#